data_AF-A0A948E897-F1
#
_entry.id   AF-A0A948E897-F1
#
_cell.length_a   1.000
_cell.length_b   1.000
_cell.length_c   1.000
_cell.angle_alpha   90.00
_cell.angle_beta   90.00
_cell.angle_gamma   90.00
#
_symmetry.space_group_name_H-M   'P 1'
#
loop_
_entity.id
_entity.type
_entity.pdbx_description
1 polymer ?
#
loop_
_entity_poly.entity_id
_entity_poly.type
_entity_poly.pdbx_seq_one_letter_code
_entity_poly.pdbx_strand_id
1 'polypeptide(L)'
;MKNLKYSLLILISAWGLFALGACKPKQTDPSKLTMTSPKGKTTVDPFTGLEIMVETAEDKKFKLYQGPEPPRQVTEKMSAFPVPPKTDMERRDYGPLEVLRAHPLGKVQNMGALTISFNQPMIPLTDLEQEKNQSIPFSIDPKPQGAYKWLGTSVVAFEPDRRFPFATRYVVKIPAGTKSAVGGVLKEARQFVFETPRVTLHSSLPYGSQSHVIPETAIVLIFDQHIDPTHIASKTTITQGVQEIPFTLVPKEKWKDVKPWGKQSKNWKADRTVVLQPKAELKKDTSYLVTLKRGIR
;
A
#
# COMPACT_ATOMS: atom_id res chain seq x y z
N MET A 1 15.24 -12.26 -80.92
CA MET A 1 14.59 -13.47 -81.46
C MET A 1 14.21 -14.39 -80.31
N LYS A 2 12.93 -14.80 -80.25
CA LYS A 2 12.40 -16.10 -79.76
C LYS A 2 12.77 -16.54 -78.34
N ASN A 3 11.87 -16.45 -77.37
CA ASN A 3 10.81 -17.42 -77.02
C ASN A 3 11.24 -18.50 -75.99
N LEU A 4 10.66 -18.38 -74.78
CA LEU A 4 9.84 -19.38 -74.05
C LEU A 4 10.49 -20.71 -73.58
N LYS A 5 10.53 -20.95 -72.25
CA LYS A 5 9.66 -21.91 -71.50
C LYS A 5 10.11 -22.18 -70.04
N TYR A 6 9.15 -21.96 -69.12
CA TYR A 6 8.72 -22.69 -67.90
C TYR A 6 9.66 -23.55 -67.02
N SER A 7 9.61 -23.28 -65.69
CA SER A 7 9.49 -24.27 -64.59
C SER A 7 9.14 -23.53 -63.27
N LEU A 8 7.87 -23.40 -62.87
CA LEU A 8 7.13 -24.24 -61.90
C LEU A 8 7.80 -24.40 -60.52
N LEU A 9 7.43 -23.56 -59.55
CA LEU A 9 7.34 -23.96 -58.14
C LEU A 9 6.32 -23.10 -57.39
N ILE A 10 5.40 -23.81 -56.76
CA ILE A 10 4.18 -23.37 -56.09
C ILE A 10 4.50 -23.05 -54.63
N LEU A 11 3.99 -21.94 -54.09
CA LEU A 11 3.72 -21.82 -52.65
C LEU A 11 2.47 -20.97 -52.42
N ILE A 12 1.57 -21.59 -51.67
CA ILE A 12 0.14 -21.33 -51.55
C ILE A 12 -0.10 -20.16 -50.58
N SER A 13 -0.98 -19.25 -50.98
CA SER A 13 -1.50 -18.14 -50.20
C SER A 13 -2.44 -18.63 -49.09
N ALA A 14 -2.09 -18.34 -47.83
CA ALA A 14 -2.96 -18.56 -46.68
C ALA A 14 -3.78 -17.29 -46.39
N TRP A 15 -5.08 -17.33 -46.73
CA TRP A 15 -6.09 -16.42 -46.20
C TRP A 15 -6.58 -16.95 -44.85
N GLY A 16 -6.24 -16.26 -43.76
CA GLY A 16 -6.73 -16.58 -42.41
C GLY A 16 -7.99 -15.78 -42.08
N LEU A 17 -9.16 -16.43 -42.19
CA LEU A 17 -10.43 -15.96 -41.63
C LEU A 17 -10.42 -16.17 -40.10
N PHE A 18 -10.61 -15.08 -39.33
CA PHE A 18 -10.92 -15.12 -37.91
C PHE A 18 -12.45 -15.16 -37.72
N ALA A 19 -12.97 -16.23 -37.10
CA ALA A 19 -14.38 -16.34 -36.72
C ALA A 19 -14.55 -16.01 -35.22
N LEU A 20 -15.34 -14.98 -34.91
CA LEU A 20 -15.74 -14.59 -33.56
C LEU A 20 -17.05 -15.30 -33.19
N GLY A 21 -16.99 -16.29 -32.29
CA GLY A 21 -18.16 -16.97 -31.73
C GLY A 21 -18.79 -16.15 -30.61
N ALA A 22 -19.97 -15.59 -30.84
CA ALA A 22 -20.75 -14.85 -29.83
C ALA A 22 -21.52 -15.80 -28.89
N CYS A 23 -21.38 -15.59 -27.58
CA CYS A 23 -22.03 -16.36 -26.51
C CYS A 23 -23.42 -15.80 -26.23
N LYS A 24 -24.46 -16.65 -26.19
CA LYS A 24 -25.86 -16.24 -25.90
C LYS A 24 -26.13 -16.20 -24.39
N PRO A 25 -26.75 -15.14 -23.85
CA PRO A 25 -27.13 -15.08 -22.43
C PRO A 25 -28.39 -15.89 -22.13
N LYS A 26 -28.37 -16.60 -21.00
CA LYS A 26 -29.46 -17.42 -20.44
C LYS A 26 -30.50 -16.51 -19.78
N GLN A 27 -31.72 -16.53 -20.29
CA GLN A 27 -32.86 -15.74 -19.81
C GLN A 27 -33.60 -16.54 -18.73
N THR A 28 -33.78 -15.94 -17.55
CA THR A 28 -34.55 -16.53 -16.43
C THR A 28 -35.81 -15.68 -16.25
N ASP A 29 -36.97 -16.28 -16.50
CA ASP A 29 -38.29 -15.62 -16.43
C ASP A 29 -38.83 -15.65 -14.99
N PRO A 30 -39.11 -14.51 -14.35
CA PRO A 30 -39.63 -14.43 -12.98
C PRO A 30 -41.16 -14.65 -12.86
N SER A 31 -41.84 -15.09 -13.92
CA SER A 31 -43.31 -15.20 -13.93
C SER A 31 -43.84 -16.58 -13.54
N LYS A 32 -43.68 -17.00 -12.27
CA LYS A 32 -44.47 -18.13 -11.71
C LYS A 32 -44.46 -18.23 -10.18
N LEU A 33 -45.00 -17.22 -9.50
CA LEU A 33 -45.46 -17.35 -8.11
C LEU A 33 -46.81 -16.62 -8.00
N THR A 34 -47.90 -17.35 -8.25
CA THR A 34 -49.26 -16.82 -8.09
C THR A 34 -49.78 -17.21 -6.72
N MET A 35 -49.93 -16.22 -5.83
CA MET A 35 -50.72 -16.31 -4.60
C MET A 35 -52.20 -16.15 -4.96
N THR A 36 -53.04 -17.13 -4.63
CA THR A 36 -54.50 -17.04 -4.79
C THR A 36 -55.14 -17.18 -3.42
N SER A 37 -55.77 -16.11 -2.93
CA SER A 37 -56.69 -16.10 -1.78
C SER A 37 -58.14 -16.08 -2.28
N PRO A 38 -59.07 -16.90 -1.77
CA PRO A 38 -60.47 -16.86 -2.16
C PRO A 38 -61.29 -15.81 -1.37
N LYS A 39 -62.20 -15.14 -2.08
CA LYS A 39 -63.21 -14.17 -1.58
C LYS A 39 -64.44 -14.90 -1.01
N GLY A 40 -64.78 -14.65 0.26
CA GLY A 40 -66.11 -14.89 0.87
C GLY A 40 -66.85 -13.57 1.09
N LYS A 41 -68.19 -13.59 1.15
CA LYS A 41 -69.05 -12.39 1.15
C LYS A 41 -69.27 -11.83 2.56
N THR A 42 -68.86 -10.58 2.75
CA THR A 42 -68.81 -9.89 4.04
C THR A 42 -69.99 -8.95 4.26
N THR A 43 -70.87 -9.25 5.23
CA THR A 43 -71.63 -8.17 5.88
C THR A 43 -70.71 -7.57 6.94
N VAL A 44 -70.02 -6.51 6.53
CA VAL A 44 -69.07 -5.75 7.34
C VAL A 44 -69.81 -4.86 8.32
N ASP A 45 -69.42 -4.93 9.58
CA ASP A 45 -69.75 -3.91 10.57
C ASP A 45 -69.21 -2.54 10.10
N PRO A 46 -70.04 -1.50 9.93
CA PRO A 46 -69.64 -0.23 9.32
C PRO A 46 -68.63 0.58 10.15
N PHE A 47 -68.33 0.19 11.40
CA PHE A 47 -67.31 0.85 12.23
C PHE A 47 -65.99 0.06 12.38
N THR A 48 -65.98 -1.27 12.15
CA THR A 48 -64.77 -2.11 12.33
C THR A 48 -64.40 -2.96 11.12
N GLY A 49 -65.27 -3.04 10.10
CA GLY A 49 -64.97 -3.73 8.84
C GLY A 49 -64.87 -5.25 8.95
N LEU A 50 -65.39 -5.87 10.01
CA LEU A 50 -65.35 -7.31 10.26
C LEU A 50 -66.70 -7.98 9.98
N GLU A 51 -66.64 -9.27 9.60
CA GLU A 51 -67.76 -10.14 9.24
C GLU A 51 -68.41 -10.74 10.49
N ILE A 52 -69.67 -10.40 10.79
CA ILE A 52 -70.35 -10.89 12.01
C ILE A 52 -71.29 -12.05 11.65
N MET A 53 -70.95 -13.25 12.11
CA MET A 53 -71.89 -14.37 12.19
C MET A 53 -72.64 -14.30 13.52
N VAL A 54 -73.95 -14.05 13.47
CA VAL A 54 -74.84 -14.05 14.64
C VAL A 54 -75.53 -15.41 14.72
N GLU A 55 -75.05 -16.30 15.58
CA GLU A 55 -75.73 -17.55 15.87
C GLU A 55 -76.31 -17.49 17.30
N THR A 56 -77.64 -17.50 17.35
CA THR A 56 -78.50 -17.41 18.53
C THR A 56 -78.29 -18.58 19.48
N ALA A 57 -78.02 -18.25 20.74
CA ALA A 57 -77.75 -19.19 21.83
C ALA A 57 -79.00 -20.00 22.22
N GLU A 58 -78.95 -21.32 22.03
CA GLU A 58 -79.63 -22.28 22.90
C GLU A 58 -78.60 -22.88 23.87
N ASP A 59 -78.62 -22.42 25.11
CA ASP A 59 -77.73 -22.88 26.18
C ASP A 59 -78.04 -24.34 26.58
N LYS A 60 -77.48 -25.31 25.85
CA LYS A 60 -77.32 -26.68 26.37
C LYS A 60 -76.20 -26.68 27.40
N LYS A 61 -76.56 -26.77 28.69
CA LYS A 61 -75.60 -26.99 29.78
C LYS A 61 -74.92 -28.35 29.60
N PHE A 62 -73.73 -28.34 28.99
CA PHE A 62 -72.85 -29.50 28.96
C PHE A 62 -72.29 -29.73 30.37
N LYS A 63 -72.57 -30.89 30.97
CA LYS A 63 -71.82 -31.36 32.15
C LYS A 63 -70.39 -31.64 31.71
N LEU A 64 -69.46 -30.76 32.05
CA LEU A 64 -68.04 -31.03 31.91
C LEU A 64 -67.68 -32.17 32.88
N TYR A 65 -67.36 -33.34 32.35
CA TYR A 65 -66.70 -34.37 33.17
C TYR A 65 -65.33 -33.83 33.59
N GLN A 66 -64.96 -33.98 34.86
CA GLN A 66 -63.60 -33.65 35.29
C GLN A 66 -62.63 -34.58 34.53
N GLY A 67 -61.73 -33.98 33.75
CA GLY A 67 -60.66 -34.73 33.09
C GLY A 67 -59.73 -35.37 34.11
N PRO A 68 -58.95 -36.40 33.71
CA PRO A 68 -58.01 -37.05 34.60
C PRO A 68 -57.03 -36.05 35.20
N GLU A 69 -56.58 -36.30 36.44
CA GLU A 69 -55.63 -35.42 37.12
C GLU A 69 -54.40 -35.17 36.25
N PRO A 70 -53.90 -33.92 36.19
CA PRO A 70 -52.71 -33.63 35.42
C PRO A 70 -51.53 -34.48 35.95
N PRO A 71 -50.65 -34.97 35.06
CA PRO A 71 -49.51 -35.77 35.47
C PRO A 71 -48.64 -35.01 36.48
N ARG A 72 -48.05 -35.75 37.44
CA ARG A 72 -47.15 -35.17 38.44
C ARG A 72 -46.06 -34.37 37.75
N GLN A 73 -45.97 -33.07 38.05
CA GLN A 73 -44.88 -32.23 37.58
C GLN A 73 -43.60 -32.65 38.30
N VAL A 74 -42.71 -33.36 37.60
CA VAL A 74 -41.35 -33.56 38.07
C VAL A 74 -40.59 -32.27 37.77
N THR A 75 -40.40 -31.44 38.80
CA THR A 75 -39.50 -30.29 38.67
C THR A 75 -38.07 -30.82 38.70
N GLU A 76 -37.54 -31.24 37.56
CA GLU A 76 -36.08 -31.39 37.44
C GLU A 76 -35.48 -30.00 37.62
N LYS A 77 -34.83 -29.77 38.76
CA LYS A 77 -33.98 -28.61 38.97
C LYS A 77 -32.89 -28.65 37.91
N MET A 78 -33.05 -27.84 36.86
CA MET A 78 -31.99 -27.63 35.88
C MET A 78 -30.79 -27.03 36.60
N SER A 79 -29.70 -27.80 36.75
CA SER A 79 -28.48 -27.31 37.36
C SER A 79 -27.91 -26.20 36.48
N ALA A 80 -27.58 -25.06 37.07
CA ALA A 80 -26.88 -24.00 36.36
C ALA A 80 -25.61 -24.57 35.70
N PHE A 81 -25.31 -24.15 34.48
CA PHE A 81 -24.05 -24.48 33.83
C PHE A 81 -22.90 -24.17 34.79
N PRO A 82 -21.93 -25.08 34.98
CA PRO A 82 -20.79 -24.80 35.82
C PRO A 82 -20.12 -23.54 35.28
N VAL A 83 -19.94 -22.53 36.14
CA VAL A 83 -19.15 -21.35 35.79
C VAL A 83 -17.78 -21.90 35.38
N PRO A 84 -17.28 -21.63 34.16
CA PRO A 84 -15.96 -22.08 33.79
C PRO A 84 -14.99 -21.61 34.88
N PRO A 85 -14.07 -22.46 35.36
CA PRO A 85 -13.11 -22.03 36.35
C PRO A 85 -12.49 -20.73 35.84
N LYS A 86 -12.48 -19.69 36.67
CA LYS A 86 -11.75 -18.46 36.37
C LYS A 86 -10.33 -18.93 36.10
N THR A 87 -9.99 -19.03 34.82
CA THR A 87 -8.63 -19.28 34.42
C THR A 87 -7.94 -18.00 34.81
N ASP A 88 -7.35 -17.97 36.00
CA ASP A 88 -6.28 -17.04 36.28
C ASP A 88 -5.38 -17.18 35.07
N MET A 89 -5.30 -16.15 34.24
CA MET A 89 -4.48 -16.17 33.03
C MET A 89 -3.12 -16.66 33.51
N GLU A 90 -2.77 -17.91 33.20
CA GLU A 90 -1.52 -18.47 33.67
C GLU A 90 -0.46 -17.46 33.26
N ARG A 91 0.24 -16.93 34.27
CA ARG A 91 1.25 -15.91 34.06
C ARG A 91 2.32 -16.59 33.23
N ARG A 92 2.21 -16.48 31.91
CA ARG A 92 3.17 -17.04 30.97
C ARG A 92 4.52 -16.56 31.45
N ASP A 93 5.42 -17.50 31.71
CA ASP A 93 6.79 -17.12 32.01
C ASP A 93 7.43 -16.68 30.69
N TYR A 94 7.51 -15.36 30.51
CA TYR A 94 8.05 -14.74 29.32
C TYR A 94 9.58 -14.69 29.33
N GLY A 95 10.22 -15.02 30.47
CA GLY A 95 11.67 -14.89 30.62
C GLY A 95 12.17 -13.43 30.48
N PRO A 96 13.45 -13.22 30.10
CA PRO A 96 13.98 -11.89 29.87
C PRO A 96 13.33 -11.22 28.64
N LEU A 97 13.30 -9.89 28.61
CA LEU A 97 12.80 -9.15 27.44
C LEU A 97 13.76 -9.32 26.27
N GLU A 98 13.23 -9.72 25.13
CA GLU A 98 13.99 -9.88 23.88
C GLU A 98 13.28 -9.22 22.71
N VAL A 99 14.08 -8.66 21.80
CA VAL A 99 13.61 -8.15 20.51
C VAL A 99 13.59 -9.32 19.55
N LEU A 100 12.40 -9.80 19.19
CA LEU A 100 12.23 -10.94 18.29
C LEU A 100 12.56 -10.56 16.84
N ARG A 101 12.03 -9.42 16.40
CA ARG A 101 12.11 -9.00 15.00
C ARG A 101 12.10 -7.49 14.89
N ALA A 102 12.98 -6.94 14.07
CA ALA A 102 12.96 -5.53 13.67
C ALA A 102 12.97 -5.48 12.15
N HIS A 103 12.01 -4.79 11.55
CA HIS A 103 11.86 -4.69 10.10
C HIS A 103 11.63 -3.26 9.68
N PRO A 104 12.32 -2.77 8.65
CA PRO A 104 13.26 -3.52 7.79
C PRO A 104 14.73 -3.38 8.23
N LEU A 105 15.61 -4.17 7.60
CA LEU A 105 17.05 -4.20 7.86
C LEU A 105 17.83 -4.02 6.55
N GLY A 106 18.99 -3.37 6.62
CA GLY A 106 19.87 -3.20 5.46
C GLY A 106 19.29 -2.25 4.40
N LYS A 107 19.52 -2.54 3.12
CA LYS A 107 19.10 -1.67 2.01
C LYS A 107 17.67 -1.99 1.60
N VAL A 108 16.79 -0.99 1.65
CA VAL A 108 15.34 -1.18 1.44
C VAL A 108 14.87 -0.27 0.31
N GLN A 109 14.17 -0.81 -0.69
CA GLN A 109 13.69 -0.01 -1.83
C GLN A 109 12.42 0.78 -1.53
N ASN A 110 11.46 0.14 -0.86
CA ASN A 110 10.19 0.74 -0.50
C ASN A 110 9.81 0.27 0.91
N MET A 111 9.41 1.20 1.77
CA MET A 111 9.04 0.93 3.15
C MET A 111 7.84 1.78 3.54
N GLY A 112 6.78 1.11 4.01
CA GLY A 112 5.62 1.78 4.59
C GLY A 112 5.83 2.17 6.06
N ALA A 113 6.37 1.25 6.87
CA ALA A 113 6.57 1.47 8.30
C ALA A 113 7.80 0.70 8.82
N LEU A 114 8.37 1.18 9.93
CA LEU A 114 9.37 0.45 10.72
C LEU A 114 8.65 -0.29 11.84
N THR A 115 8.78 -1.61 11.92
CA THR A 115 8.09 -2.45 12.91
C THR A 115 9.09 -3.21 13.78
N ILE A 116 8.84 -3.22 15.08
CA ILE A 116 9.65 -3.96 16.06
C ILE A 116 8.71 -4.81 16.91
N SER A 117 9.00 -6.11 17.00
CA SER A 117 8.24 -7.05 17.82
C SER A 117 9.07 -7.57 18.98
N PHE A 118 8.43 -7.67 20.14
CA PHE A 118 9.01 -8.15 21.39
C PHE A 118 8.41 -9.52 21.76
N ASN A 119 9.14 -10.29 22.58
CA ASN A 119 8.68 -11.61 23.05
C ASN A 119 7.54 -11.54 24.07
N GLN A 120 7.23 -10.35 24.60
CA GLN A 120 6.25 -10.15 25.66
C GLN A 120 5.53 -8.79 25.53
N PRO A 121 4.38 -8.61 26.20
CA PRO A 121 3.64 -7.35 26.21
C PRO A 121 4.47 -6.21 26.81
N MET A 122 4.61 -5.13 26.05
CA MET A 122 5.32 -3.90 26.41
C MET A 122 4.40 -2.85 27.01
N ILE A 123 3.16 -2.79 26.54
CA ILE A 123 2.10 -1.90 27.06
C ILE A 123 0.88 -2.73 27.47
N PRO A 124 0.09 -2.28 28.45
CA PRO A 124 -1.18 -2.92 28.77
C PRO A 124 -2.19 -2.70 27.63
N LEU A 125 -3.17 -3.61 27.52
CA LEU A 125 -4.17 -3.56 26.46
C LEU A 125 -5.01 -2.27 26.50
N THR A 126 -5.25 -1.72 27.70
CA THR A 126 -5.99 -0.47 27.93
C THR A 126 -5.36 0.74 27.25
N ASP A 127 -4.04 0.71 27.06
CA ASP A 127 -3.29 1.86 26.55
C ASP A 127 -3.24 1.88 25.02
N LEU A 128 -3.71 0.83 24.33
CA LEU A 128 -3.73 0.78 22.86
C LEU A 128 -4.54 1.90 22.22
N GLU A 129 -5.64 2.30 22.86
CA GLU A 129 -6.52 3.36 22.38
C GLU A 129 -5.95 4.78 22.61
N GLN A 130 -4.87 4.89 23.41
CA GLN A 130 -4.28 6.17 23.78
C GLN A 130 -3.02 6.50 22.96
N GLU A 131 -3.17 6.82 21.67
CA GLU A 131 -2.03 7.10 20.78
C GLU A 131 -1.09 8.24 21.27
N LYS A 132 -1.59 9.20 22.06
CA LYS A 132 -0.84 10.42 22.42
C LYS A 132 0.12 10.31 23.61
N ASN A 133 0.05 9.25 24.43
CA ASN A 133 0.84 9.15 25.66
C ASN A 133 1.55 7.80 25.86
N GLN A 134 1.71 7.04 24.78
CA GLN A 134 2.35 5.73 24.81
C GLN A 134 3.88 5.88 24.95
N SER A 135 4.46 5.17 25.91
CA SER A 135 5.91 5.06 26.05
C SER A 135 6.48 4.22 24.90
N ILE A 136 7.38 4.79 24.12
CA ILE A 136 8.00 4.13 22.97
C ILE A 136 9.42 3.68 23.35
N PRO A 137 9.73 2.37 23.28
CA PRO A 137 10.98 1.81 23.78
C PRO A 137 12.17 2.01 22.83
N PHE A 138 12.05 2.79 21.75
CA PHE A 138 13.09 2.93 20.75
C PHE A 138 13.17 4.34 20.16
N SER A 139 14.35 4.69 19.65
CA SER A 139 14.62 5.95 18.97
C SER A 139 15.13 5.69 17.55
N ILE A 140 14.77 6.58 16.61
CA ILE A 140 15.23 6.58 15.23
C ILE A 140 16.10 7.81 14.99
N ASP A 141 17.30 7.63 14.43
CA ASP A 141 18.23 8.70 14.07
C ASP A 141 18.67 8.58 12.60
N PRO A 142 18.50 9.63 11.75
CA PRO A 142 17.80 10.90 12.03
C PRO A 142 16.31 10.69 12.26
N LYS A 143 15.66 11.54 13.06
CA LYS A 143 14.22 11.42 13.39
C LYS A 143 13.35 11.86 12.20
N PRO A 144 12.66 10.93 11.50
CA PRO A 144 11.70 11.30 10.46
C PRO A 144 10.40 11.84 11.07
N GLN A 145 9.63 12.58 10.28
CA GLN A 145 8.27 13.01 10.65
C GLN A 145 7.31 11.83 10.54
N GLY A 146 6.51 11.60 11.57
CA GLY A 146 5.60 10.47 11.68
C GLY A 146 5.09 10.24 13.09
N ALA A 147 4.29 9.20 13.23
CA ALA A 147 3.69 8.75 14.48
C ALA A 147 4.14 7.35 14.85
N TYR A 148 4.11 7.05 16.14
CA TYR A 148 4.27 5.69 16.64
C TYR A 148 2.90 5.08 16.90
N LYS A 149 2.76 3.80 16.59
CA LYS A 149 1.52 3.05 16.77
C LYS A 149 1.83 1.65 17.29
N TRP A 150 1.17 1.26 18.37
CA TRP A 150 1.23 -0.13 18.83
C TRP A 150 0.28 -1.00 18.00
N LEU A 151 0.84 -2.02 17.35
CA LEU A 151 0.11 -3.07 16.64
C LEU A 151 -0.14 -4.24 17.60
N GLY A 152 -0.97 -3.99 18.62
CA GLY A 152 -1.13 -4.87 19.77
C GLY A 152 -0.11 -4.59 20.88
N THR A 153 -0.10 -5.40 21.94
CA THR A 153 0.66 -5.09 23.16
C THR A 153 2.16 -5.35 23.07
N SER A 154 2.63 -6.10 22.06
CA SER A 154 4.04 -6.53 21.92
C SER A 154 4.71 -6.09 20.62
N VAL A 155 4.00 -5.37 19.74
CA VAL A 155 4.54 -4.92 18.45
C VAL A 155 4.32 -3.43 18.31
N VAL A 156 5.39 -2.70 18.03
CA VAL A 156 5.33 -1.25 17.79
C VAL A 156 5.76 -0.96 16.36
N ALA A 157 5.00 -0.10 15.70
CA ALA A 157 5.28 0.42 14.38
C ALA A 157 5.54 1.93 14.46
N PHE A 158 6.44 2.42 13.63
CA PHE A 158 6.58 3.82 13.31
C PHE A 158 6.11 4.05 11.88
N GLU A 159 5.08 4.88 11.74
CA GLU A 159 4.43 5.24 10.49
C GLU A 159 4.82 6.68 10.14
N PRO A 160 5.57 6.91 9.04
CA PRO A 160 5.90 8.26 8.58
C PRO A 160 4.65 8.95 8.00
N ASP A 161 4.53 10.27 8.18
CA ASP A 161 3.36 11.04 7.69
C ASP A 161 3.18 10.98 6.16
N ARG A 162 4.29 10.80 5.44
CA ARG A 162 4.30 10.65 3.98
C ARG A 162 5.12 9.45 3.57
N ARG A 163 6.44 9.55 3.74
CA ARG A 163 7.42 8.51 3.44
C ARG A 163 8.72 8.79 4.17
N PHE A 164 9.53 7.76 4.36
CA PHE A 164 10.91 7.97 4.80
C PHE A 164 11.70 8.76 3.75
N PRO A 165 12.44 9.80 4.16
CA PRO A 165 13.43 10.45 3.30
C PRO A 165 14.37 9.45 2.62
N PHE A 166 14.50 9.59 1.30
CA PHE A 166 15.43 8.80 0.51
C PHE A 166 16.90 9.23 0.78
N ALA A 167 17.85 8.44 0.27
CA ALA A 167 19.29 8.65 0.43
C ALA A 167 19.75 8.84 1.89
N THR A 168 19.06 8.21 2.84
CA THR A 168 19.29 8.40 4.28
C THR A 168 19.55 7.07 4.97
N ARG A 169 20.57 7.06 5.84
CA ARG A 169 20.89 5.94 6.72
C ARG A 169 20.23 6.18 8.06
N TYR A 170 19.40 5.23 8.50
CA TYR A 170 18.68 5.28 9.76
C TYR A 170 19.26 4.29 10.75
N VAL A 171 19.42 4.76 11.98
CA VAL A 171 19.86 3.95 13.11
C VAL A 171 18.71 3.88 14.11
N VAL A 172 18.25 2.66 14.37
CA VAL A 172 17.21 2.37 15.35
C VAL A 172 17.87 1.82 16.59
N LYS A 173 17.65 2.45 17.74
CA LYS A 173 18.25 2.05 19.02
C LYS A 173 17.17 1.77 20.06
N ILE A 174 17.32 0.65 20.76
CA ILE A 174 16.53 0.25 21.91
C ILE A 174 17.50 0.19 23.09
N PRO A 175 17.39 1.06 24.08
CA PRO A 175 18.33 1.13 25.19
C PRO A 175 18.24 -0.12 26.07
N ALA A 176 19.39 -0.51 26.65
CA ALA A 176 19.41 -1.47 27.76
C ALA A 176 18.59 -0.92 28.93
N GLY A 177 17.95 -1.80 29.70
CA GLY A 177 17.08 -1.40 30.81
C GLY A 177 15.64 -1.08 30.40
N THR A 178 15.30 -1.19 29.11
CA THR A 178 13.91 -1.12 28.63
C THR A 178 13.05 -2.14 29.37
N LYS A 179 11.92 -1.70 29.94
CA LYS A 179 11.02 -2.54 30.75
C LYS A 179 9.75 -2.87 29.97
N SER A 180 9.26 -4.09 30.12
CA SER A 180 7.96 -4.53 29.60
C SER A 180 6.84 -4.33 30.62
N ALA A 181 5.58 -4.43 30.18
CA ALA A 181 4.41 -4.34 31.07
C ALA A 181 4.36 -5.49 32.08
N VAL A 182 4.99 -6.63 31.76
CA VAL A 182 5.08 -7.80 32.65
C VAL A 182 6.32 -7.76 33.57
N GLY A 183 7.15 -6.71 33.48
CA GLY A 183 8.30 -6.47 34.35
C GLY A 183 9.64 -7.02 33.84
N GLY A 184 9.66 -7.71 32.70
CA GLY A 184 10.90 -8.16 32.08
C GLY A 184 11.73 -6.98 31.55
N VAL A 185 13.06 -7.13 31.60
CA VAL A 185 14.01 -6.07 31.27
C VAL A 185 14.94 -6.50 30.15
N LEU A 186 15.17 -5.60 29.19
CA LEU A 186 16.13 -5.82 28.11
C LEU A 186 17.55 -5.67 28.67
N LYS A 187 18.30 -6.77 28.74
CA LYS A 187 19.65 -6.79 29.33
C LYS A 187 20.65 -5.96 28.54
N GLU A 188 20.60 -6.04 27.21
CA GLU A 188 21.56 -5.40 26.31
C GLU A 188 20.85 -4.45 25.33
N ALA A 189 21.48 -3.32 25.04
CA ALA A 189 20.96 -2.41 24.03
C ALA A 189 20.94 -3.09 22.67
N ARG A 190 19.85 -2.94 21.93
CA ARG A 190 19.74 -3.45 20.56
C ARG A 190 19.75 -2.30 19.58
N GLN A 191 20.56 -2.46 18.54
CA GLN A 191 20.69 -1.48 17.47
C GLN A 191 20.51 -2.16 16.11
N PHE A 192 19.72 -1.53 15.27
CA PHE A 192 19.49 -1.95 13.90
C PHE A 192 19.75 -0.78 12.95
N VAL A 193 20.13 -1.10 11.72
CA VAL A 193 20.39 -0.11 10.69
C VAL A 193 19.64 -0.49 9.43
N PHE A 194 18.99 0.49 8.84
CA PHE A 194 18.48 0.39 7.49
C PHE A 194 18.85 1.63 6.69
N GLU A 195 18.93 1.46 5.38
CA GLU A 195 19.28 2.51 4.43
C GLU A 195 18.20 2.58 3.35
N THR A 196 17.70 3.80 3.13
CA THR A 196 16.82 4.09 2.00
C THR A 196 17.66 4.23 0.71
N PRO A 197 17.10 3.97 -0.48
CA PRO A 197 17.87 3.98 -1.72
C PRO A 197 18.46 5.35 -1.96
N ARG A 198 19.69 5.37 -2.47
CA ARG A 198 20.35 6.60 -2.88
C ARG A 198 19.89 6.97 -4.29
N VAL A 199 19.87 8.26 -4.58
CA VAL A 199 19.59 8.77 -5.92
C VAL A 199 20.62 8.19 -6.90
N THR A 200 20.14 7.66 -8.02
CA THR A 200 20.97 7.16 -9.11
C THR A 200 20.67 7.88 -10.41
N LEU A 201 21.70 8.09 -11.22
CA LEU A 201 21.53 8.63 -12.57
C LEU A 201 20.92 7.52 -13.44
N HIS A 202 19.67 7.72 -13.85
CA HIS A 202 18.95 6.76 -14.69
C HIS A 202 19.41 6.88 -16.14
N SER A 203 19.50 8.10 -16.67
CA SER A 203 20.01 8.36 -18.01
C SER A 203 20.57 9.77 -18.14
N SER A 204 21.36 10.00 -19.19
CA SER A 204 21.89 11.30 -19.54
C SER A 204 21.73 11.56 -21.04
N LEU A 205 21.57 12.83 -21.40
CA LEU A 205 21.60 13.30 -22.78
C LEU A 205 22.59 14.47 -22.87
N PRO A 206 23.65 14.40 -23.69
CA PRO A 206 24.13 13.23 -24.42
C PRO A 206 24.36 12.01 -23.51
N TYR A 207 24.28 10.80 -24.08
CA TYR A 207 24.60 9.59 -23.31
C TYR A 207 26.11 9.48 -23.05
N GLY A 208 26.48 8.64 -22.07
CA GLY A 208 27.88 8.41 -21.74
C GLY A 208 28.71 7.99 -22.96
N SER A 209 29.82 8.70 -23.20
CA SER A 209 30.71 8.47 -24.35
C SER A 209 30.06 8.68 -25.73
N GLN A 210 28.97 9.45 -25.82
CA GLN A 210 28.39 9.84 -27.10
C GLN A 210 29.38 10.68 -27.92
N SER A 211 29.56 10.31 -29.19
CA SER A 211 30.34 11.09 -30.16
C SER A 211 29.42 11.97 -31.04
N HIS A 212 30.00 12.91 -31.77
CA HIS A 212 29.28 13.79 -32.71
C HIS A 212 28.17 14.63 -32.06
N VAL A 213 28.43 15.09 -30.84
CA VAL A 213 27.53 15.98 -30.11
C VAL A 213 27.67 17.41 -30.63
N ILE A 214 26.55 18.11 -30.77
CA ILE A 214 26.57 19.50 -31.23
C ILE A 214 27.17 20.45 -30.15
N PRO A 215 27.98 21.45 -30.54
CA PRO A 215 28.56 22.46 -29.64
C PRO A 215 27.59 23.17 -28.69
N GLU A 216 26.36 23.45 -29.16
CA GLU A 216 25.32 24.16 -28.42
C GLU A 216 24.50 23.23 -27.48
N THR A 217 24.89 21.96 -27.33
CA THR A 217 24.07 20.98 -26.59
C THR A 217 23.90 21.38 -25.13
N ALA A 218 22.69 21.20 -24.62
CA ALA A 218 22.51 21.05 -23.17
C ALA A 218 22.88 19.63 -22.72
N ILE A 219 23.26 19.54 -21.45
CA ILE A 219 23.43 18.30 -20.71
C ILE A 219 22.19 18.09 -19.85
N VAL A 220 21.45 17.02 -20.13
CA VAL A 220 20.27 16.60 -19.39
C VAL A 220 20.63 15.39 -18.55
N LEU A 221 20.38 15.48 -17.25
CA LEU A 221 20.56 14.40 -16.30
C LEU A 221 19.19 13.97 -15.78
N ILE A 222 18.84 12.70 -15.98
CA ILE A 222 17.56 12.11 -15.57
C ILE A 222 17.83 11.10 -14.46
N PHE A 223 17.15 11.27 -13.35
CA PHE A 223 17.32 10.48 -12.13
C PHE A 223 16.16 9.50 -11.90
N ASP A 224 16.41 8.47 -11.11
CA ASP A 224 15.40 7.49 -10.70
C ASP A 224 14.44 8.04 -9.62
N GLN A 225 14.86 9.07 -8.90
CA GLN A 225 14.19 9.62 -7.71
C GLN A 225 13.97 11.14 -7.85
N HIS A 226 13.17 11.70 -6.93
CA HIS A 226 12.97 13.15 -6.86
C HIS A 226 14.27 13.82 -6.41
N ILE A 227 14.63 14.92 -7.04
CA ILE A 227 15.87 15.67 -6.77
C ILE A 227 15.61 17.15 -6.58
N ASP A 228 16.54 17.85 -5.93
CA ASP A 228 16.65 19.30 -5.98
C ASP A 228 17.64 19.70 -7.09
N PRO A 229 17.17 20.33 -8.19
CA PRO A 229 18.04 20.72 -9.31
C PRO A 229 19.19 21.64 -8.90
N THR A 230 18.99 22.48 -7.88
CA THR A 230 20.01 23.42 -7.39
C THR A 230 21.12 22.68 -6.67
N HIS A 231 20.75 21.71 -5.83
CA HIS A 231 21.71 20.87 -5.13
C HIS A 231 22.53 20.01 -6.11
N ILE A 232 21.88 19.44 -7.14
CA ILE A 232 22.57 18.69 -8.21
C ILE A 232 23.55 19.60 -8.97
N ALA A 233 23.11 20.79 -9.38
CA ALA A 233 23.95 21.74 -10.09
C ALA A 233 25.20 22.09 -9.27
N SER A 234 25.07 22.31 -7.96
CA SER A 234 26.22 22.60 -7.07
C SER A 234 27.24 21.45 -6.94
N LYS A 235 26.81 20.21 -7.21
CA LYS A 235 27.66 19.01 -7.16
C LYS A 235 28.11 18.55 -8.53
N THR A 236 27.73 19.25 -9.59
CA THR A 236 28.09 18.91 -10.97
C THR A 236 29.20 19.83 -11.46
N THR A 237 30.16 19.26 -12.16
CA THR A 237 31.27 19.98 -12.79
C THR A 237 31.42 19.49 -14.22
N ILE A 238 31.66 20.42 -15.15
CA ILE A 238 31.92 20.08 -16.56
C ILE A 238 33.35 20.49 -16.83
N THR A 239 34.16 19.56 -17.31
CA THR A 239 35.59 19.76 -17.50
C THR A 239 36.03 19.39 -18.91
N GLN A 240 36.99 20.16 -19.43
CA GLN A 240 37.76 19.87 -20.63
C GLN A 240 39.22 19.64 -20.19
N GLY A 241 39.59 18.38 -19.94
CA GLY A 241 40.85 18.09 -19.28
C GLY A 241 40.89 18.74 -17.88
N VAL A 242 41.68 19.80 -17.73
CA VAL A 242 41.85 20.54 -16.46
C VAL A 242 40.95 21.80 -16.39
N GLN A 243 40.43 22.27 -17.53
CA GLN A 243 39.64 23.50 -17.57
C GLN A 243 38.18 23.24 -17.19
N GLU A 244 37.65 23.97 -16.21
CA GLU A 244 36.23 23.92 -15.86
C GLU A 244 35.41 24.85 -16.75
N ILE A 245 34.23 24.38 -17.16
CA ILE A 245 33.32 25.11 -18.04
C ILE A 245 32.11 25.55 -17.22
N PRO A 246 31.85 26.85 -17.14
CA PRO A 246 30.69 27.34 -16.42
C PRO A 246 29.41 26.97 -17.18
N PHE A 247 28.39 26.57 -16.43
CA PHE A 247 27.07 26.27 -16.96
C PHE A 247 26.00 27.03 -16.18
N THR A 248 24.78 27.03 -16.71
CA THR A 248 23.59 27.57 -16.06
C THR A 248 22.55 26.47 -15.95
N LEU A 249 21.79 26.50 -14.85
CA LEU A 249 20.63 25.65 -14.67
C LEU A 249 19.49 26.20 -15.53
N VAL A 250 18.93 25.38 -16.41
CA VAL A 250 17.79 25.77 -17.24
C VAL A 250 16.51 25.43 -16.49
N PRO A 251 15.65 26.43 -16.19
CA PRO A 251 14.40 26.19 -15.49
C PRO A 251 13.41 25.45 -16.41
N LYS A 252 12.46 24.73 -15.80
CA LYS A 252 11.53 23.82 -16.49
C LYS A 252 10.79 24.48 -17.66
N GLU A 253 10.43 25.74 -17.48
CA GLU A 253 9.65 26.52 -18.44
C GLU A 253 10.38 26.66 -19.79
N LYS A 254 11.73 26.65 -19.75
CA LYS A 254 12.59 26.82 -20.92
C LYS A 254 13.08 25.51 -21.52
N TRP A 255 12.68 24.35 -20.99
CA TRP A 255 13.17 23.06 -21.50
C TRP A 255 12.79 22.79 -22.95
N LYS A 256 11.69 23.38 -23.44
CA LYS A 256 11.24 23.23 -24.84
C LYS A 256 12.18 23.90 -25.84
N ASP A 257 12.88 24.95 -25.40
CA ASP A 257 13.74 25.79 -26.25
C ASP A 257 15.20 25.31 -26.25
N VAL A 258 15.51 24.31 -25.41
CA VAL A 258 16.84 23.73 -25.28
C VAL A 258 17.21 22.94 -26.53
N LYS A 259 18.35 23.23 -27.14
CA LYS A 259 18.88 22.44 -28.25
C LYS A 259 19.82 21.32 -27.74
N PRO A 260 19.86 20.15 -28.40
CA PRO A 260 18.93 19.65 -29.41
C PRO A 260 17.67 18.98 -28.81
N TRP A 261 17.58 18.93 -27.47
CA TRP A 261 16.69 18.02 -26.75
C TRP A 261 15.27 18.54 -26.50
N GLY A 262 14.95 19.78 -26.88
CA GLY A 262 13.74 20.47 -26.45
C GLY A 262 12.45 19.78 -26.85
N LYS A 263 12.43 19.03 -27.96
CA LYS A 263 11.29 18.19 -28.35
C LYS A 263 11.05 17.03 -27.38
N GLN A 264 12.12 16.46 -26.83
CA GLN A 264 12.10 15.31 -25.92
C GLN A 264 11.69 15.71 -24.49
N SER A 265 11.75 17.01 -24.16
CA SER A 265 11.37 17.56 -22.86
C SER A 265 9.95 17.20 -22.40
N LYS A 266 9.04 16.91 -23.35
CA LYS A 266 7.67 16.46 -23.07
C LYS A 266 7.62 15.16 -22.27
N ASN A 267 8.63 14.30 -22.39
CA ASN A 267 8.68 13.00 -21.73
C ASN A 267 9.44 13.06 -20.39
N TRP A 268 10.02 14.21 -20.04
CA TRP A 268 10.82 14.35 -18.83
C TRP A 268 9.95 14.68 -17.63
N LYS A 269 10.32 14.08 -16.49
CA LYS A 269 9.69 14.35 -15.20
C LYS A 269 10.43 15.49 -14.51
N ALA A 270 9.72 16.58 -14.22
CA ALA A 270 10.31 17.80 -13.67
C ALA A 270 11.01 17.58 -12.33
N ASP A 271 10.43 16.70 -11.51
CA ASP A 271 10.92 16.26 -10.22
C ASP A 271 12.22 15.44 -10.30
N ARG A 272 12.60 14.92 -11.47
CA ARG A 272 13.73 13.98 -11.64
C ARG A 272 14.74 14.40 -12.71
N THR A 273 14.59 15.58 -13.29
CA THR A 273 15.39 15.98 -14.45
C THR A 273 16.08 17.30 -14.17
N VAL A 274 17.37 17.35 -14.47
CA VAL A 274 18.20 18.55 -14.39
C VAL A 274 18.75 18.85 -15.77
N VAL A 275 18.60 20.09 -16.22
CA VAL A 275 19.10 20.55 -17.52
C VAL A 275 20.16 21.62 -17.28
N LEU A 276 21.37 21.34 -17.74
CA LEU A 276 22.54 22.21 -17.61
C LEU A 276 22.93 22.72 -19.00
N GLN A 277 22.95 24.03 -19.17
CA GLN A 277 23.39 24.68 -20.40
C GLN A 277 24.80 25.27 -20.19
N PRO A 278 25.83 24.82 -20.91
CA PRO A 278 27.13 25.50 -20.93
C PRO A 278 26.96 26.99 -21.30
N LYS A 279 27.63 27.89 -20.58
CA LYS A 279 27.58 29.34 -20.87
C LYS A 279 28.29 29.70 -22.17
N ALA A 280 29.33 28.95 -22.51
CA ALA A 280 30.07 29.07 -23.74
C ALA A 280 29.80 27.83 -24.61
N GLU A 281 29.77 28.02 -25.93
CA GLU A 281 29.68 26.91 -26.87
C GLU A 281 30.87 25.95 -26.68
N LEU A 282 30.57 24.66 -26.71
CA LEU A 282 31.59 23.62 -26.60
C LEU A 282 32.43 23.61 -27.89
N LYS A 283 33.75 23.46 -27.75
CA LYS A 283 34.67 23.36 -28.89
C LYS A 283 34.42 22.07 -29.64
N LYS A 284 34.48 22.15 -30.97
CA LYS A 284 34.43 20.98 -31.84
C LYS A 284 35.65 20.08 -31.60
N ASP A 285 35.49 18.80 -31.92
CA ASP A 285 36.55 17.79 -31.83
C ASP A 285 37.22 17.73 -30.43
N THR A 286 36.42 17.95 -29.40
CA THR A 286 36.87 18.03 -28.01
C THR A 286 36.04 17.11 -27.13
N SER A 287 36.71 16.43 -26.20
CA SER A 287 36.06 15.58 -25.19
C SER A 287 35.79 16.37 -23.91
N TYR A 288 34.57 16.22 -23.38
CA TYR A 288 34.13 16.86 -22.14
C TYR A 288 33.73 15.80 -21.13
N LEU A 289 34.14 15.98 -19.88
CA LEU A 289 33.77 15.12 -18.76
C LEU A 289 32.81 15.85 -17.83
N VAL A 290 31.60 15.30 -17.71
CA VAL A 290 30.60 15.73 -16.72
C VAL A 290 30.78 14.88 -15.48
N THR A 291 31.31 15.47 -14.42
CA THR A 291 31.52 14.78 -13.14
C THR A 291 30.46 15.21 -12.14
N LEU A 292 29.77 14.23 -11.57
CA LEU A 292 28.78 14.40 -10.53
C LEU A 292 29.35 13.88 -9.20
N LYS A 293 29.56 14.78 -8.24
CA LYS A 293 30.15 14.44 -6.95
C LYS A 293 29.21 13.59 -6.09
N ARG A 294 29.78 12.75 -5.23
CA ARG A 294 29.03 11.96 -4.25
C ARG A 294 28.29 12.87 -3.25
N GLY A 295 27.21 12.35 -2.66
CA GLY A 295 26.43 13.05 -1.62
C GLY A 295 25.19 13.76 -2.13
N ILE A 296 24.63 13.29 -3.24
CA ILE A 296 23.36 13.77 -3.78
C ILE A 296 22.21 13.31 -2.89
N ARG A 297 21.26 14.21 -2.67
CA ARG A 297 20.01 14.00 -1.93
C ARG A 297 18.88 14.64 -2.72
#